data_AF-S7R944-F1
#
_entry.id   AF-S7R944-F1
#
_cell.length_a   1.000
_cell.length_b   1.000
_cell.length_c   1.000
_cell.angle_alpha   90.00
_cell.angle_beta   90.00
_cell.angle_gamma   90.00
#
_symmetry.space_group_name_H-M   'P 1'
#
loop_
_entity.id
_entity.type
_entity.pdbx_description
1 polymer ?
#
loop_
_entity_poly.entity_id
_entity_poly.type
_entity_poly.pdbx_seq_one_letter_code
_entity_poly.pdbx_strand_id
1 'polypeptide(L)' 'MASTPLSPQAKRLRTIIVTLPIMGATALILYKRVFLGEEQRKLPRDGHGRIVEIKPQVAKVEGQS' A
#
# COMPACT_ATOMS: atom_id res chain seq x y z
N MET A 1 -23.95 -12.52 8.28
CA MET A 1 -22.82 -12.87 9.17
C MET A 1 -22.79 -11.82 10.28
N ALA A 2 -23.16 -12.18 11.52
CA ALA A 2 -23.17 -11.23 12.64
C ALA A 2 -21.74 -10.97 13.13
N SER A 3 -21.32 -9.69 13.18
CA SER A 3 -20.02 -9.30 13.73
C SER A 3 -20.09 -9.25 15.25
N THR A 4 -19.24 -10.01 15.96
CA THR A 4 -19.12 -9.90 17.41
C THR A 4 -18.56 -8.53 17.78
N PRO A 5 -19.26 -7.73 18.62
CA PRO A 5 -18.78 -6.41 19.00
C PRO A 5 -17.50 -6.51 19.83
N LEU A 6 -16.48 -5.72 19.44
CA LEU A 6 -15.19 -5.65 20.13
C LEU A 6 -15.34 -5.03 21.53
N SER A 7 -14.59 -5.56 22.51
CA SER A 7 -14.48 -4.96 23.84
C SER A 7 -13.89 -3.54 23.75
N PRO A 8 -14.20 -2.63 24.70
CA PRO A 8 -13.65 -1.26 24.68
C PRO A 8 -12.12 -1.20 24.63
N GLN A 9 -11.43 -2.14 25.30
CA GLN A 9 -9.97 -2.25 25.25
C GLN A 9 -9.48 -2.68 23.85
N ALA A 10 -10.13 -3.66 23.23
CA ALA A 10 -9.79 -4.09 21.88
C ALA A 10 -10.00 -2.98 20.84
N LYS A 11 -11.02 -2.13 21.01
CA LYS A 11 -11.21 -0.93 20.17
C LYS A 11 -10.05 0.06 20.30
N ARG A 12 -9.60 0.34 21.54
CA ARG A 12 -8.44 1.22 21.78
C ARG A 12 -7.16 0.66 21.18
N LEU A 13 -6.91 -0.63 21.39
CA LEU A 13 -5.74 -1.30 20.82
C LEU A 13 -5.76 -1.25 19.28
N ARG A 14 -6.93 -1.47 18.66
CA ARG A 14 -7.09 -1.32 17.21
C ARG A 14 -6.73 0.08 16.75
N THR A 15 -7.19 1.13 17.45
CA THR A 15 -6.81 2.50 17.13
C THR A 15 -5.29 2.68 17.20
N ILE A 16 -4.66 2.23 18.28
CA ILE A 16 -3.21 2.35 18.49
C ILE A 16 -2.43 1.64 17.38
N ILE A 17 -2.81 0.41 17.02
CA ILE A 17 -2.16 -0.38 15.97
C ILE A 17 -2.26 0.31 14.61
N VAL A 18 -3.32 1.07 14.36
CA VAL A 18 -3.51 1.81 13.09
C VAL A 18 -2.81 3.17 13.11
N THR A 19 -2.89 3.92 14.22
CA THR A 19 -2.39 5.29 14.29
C THR A 19 -0.89 5.36 14.51
N LEU A 20 -0.32 4.48 15.33
CA LEU A 20 1.12 4.49 15.63
C LEU A 20 1.99 4.35 14.38
N PRO A 21 1.74 3.42 13.44
CA PRO A 21 2.54 3.31 12.22
C PRO A 21 2.48 4.57 11.35
N ILE A 22 1.31 5.20 11.24
CA ILE A 22 1.13 6.43 10.45
C ILE A 22 1.93 7.57 11.07
N MET A 23 1.83 7.74 12.39
CA MET A 23 2.60 8.74 13.12
C MET A 23 4.10 8.48 13.01
N GLY A 24 4.54 7.23 13.18
CA GLY A 24 5.94 6.84 13.07
C GLY A 24 6.52 7.12 11.68
N ALA A 25 5.82 6.75 10.62
CA ALA A 25 6.23 7.06 9.25
C ALA A 25 6.30 8.58 8.99
N THR A 26 5.32 9.33 9.49
CA THR A 26 5.28 10.79 9.35
C THR A 26 6.45 11.45 10.07
N ALA A 27 6.71 11.05 11.32
CA ALA A 27 7.83 11.55 12.11
C ALA A 27 9.17 11.24 11.43
N LEU A 28 9.36 10.04 10.90
CA LEU A 28 10.57 9.65 10.17
C LEU A 28 10.78 10.52 8.91
N ILE A 29 9.73 10.73 8.12
CA ILE A 29 9.81 11.56 6.91
C ILE A 29 10.16 13.00 7.27
N LEU A 30 9.50 13.56 8.29
CA LEU A 30 9.77 14.93 8.73
C LEU A 30 11.19 15.06 9.29
N TYR A 31 11.70 14.07 10.02
CA TYR A 31 13.08 14.05 10.47
C TYR A 31 14.05 14.12 9.28
N LYS A 32 13.84 13.28 8.26
CA LYS A 32 14.67 13.29 7.05
C LYS A 32 14.62 14.63 6.29
N ARG A 33 13.44 15.23 6.17
CA ARG A 33 13.27 16.49 5.41
C ARG A 33 13.75 17.72 6.16
N VAL A 34 13.34 17.85 7.43
CA VAL A 34 13.55 19.08 8.21
C VAL A 34 14.92 19.05 8.88
N PHE A 35 15.33 17.91 9.42
CA PHE A 35 16.60 17.81 10.17
C PHE A 35 17.77 17.41 9.27
N LEU A 36 17.58 16.44 8.37
CA LEU A 36 18.65 15.99 7.46
C LEU A 36 18.68 16.74 6.12
N GLY A 37 17.64 17.53 5.81
CA GLY A 37 17.57 18.28 4.55
C GLY A 37 17.37 17.41 3.30
N GLU A 38 16.95 16.15 3.44
CA GLU A 38 16.70 15.28 2.29
C GLU A 38 15.55 15.84 1.42
N GLU A 39 15.76 15.96 0.11
CA GLU A 39 14.72 16.40 -0.81
C GLU A 39 13.55 15.39 -0.89
N GLN A 40 12.34 15.90 -1.14
CA GLN A 40 11.20 15.05 -1.44
C GLN A 40 11.46 14.24 -2.72
N ARG A 41 11.42 12.91 -2.62
CA ARG A 41 11.42 12.04 -3.80
C ARG A 41 10.23 12.41 -4.69
N LYS A 42 10.54 12.86 -5.91
CA LYS A 42 9.55 13.13 -6.94
C LYS A 42 9.11 11.79 -7.52
N LEU A 43 7.80 11.60 -7.63
CA LEU A 43 7.29 10.47 -8.40
C LEU A 43 7.75 10.66 -9.86
N PRO A 44 8.28 9.62 -10.53
CA PRO A 44 8.62 9.71 -11.94
C PRO A 44 7.34 10.09 -12.70
N ARG A 45 7.39 11.21 -13.42
CA ARG A 45 6.27 11.72 -14.23
C ARG A 45 6.12 10.93 -15.55
N ASP A 46 7.05 10.03 -15.82
CA ASP A 46 7.12 9.26 -17.06
C ASP A 46 6.36 7.94 -16.89
N GLY A 47 5.03 8.01 -16.84
CA GLY A 47 4.23 6.81 -16.62
C GLY A 47 2.77 7.08 -16.29
N HIS A 48 2.06 7.84 -17.13
CA HIS A 48 0.62 7.71 -17.19
C HIS A 48 0.25 6.27 -17.59
N GLY A 49 -0.07 5.45 -16.59
CA GLY A 49 -0.77 4.17 -16.68
C GLY A 49 -0.33 3.21 -17.81
N ARG A 50 0.73 2.42 -17.60
CA ARG A 50 0.79 1.12 -18.28
C ARG A 50 -0.17 0.17 -17.56
N ILE A 51 -1.38 0.04 -18.11
CA ILE A 51 -2.22 -1.13 -17.86
C ILE A 51 -1.32 -2.33 -18.17
N VAL A 52 -1.13 -3.21 -17.20
CA VAL A 52 -0.38 -4.46 -17.41
C VAL A 52 -1.16 -5.22 -18.48
N GLU A 53 -0.61 -5.31 -19.68
CA GLU A 53 -1.21 -6.09 -20.77
C GLU A 53 -1.13 -7.57 -20.36
N ILE A 54 -2.22 -8.09 -19.79
CA ILE A 54 -2.35 -9.52 -19.50
C ILE A 54 -2.46 -10.19 -20.87
N LYS A 55 -1.34 -10.66 -21.41
CA LYS A 55 -1.36 -11.49 -22.63
C LYS A 55 -2.35 -12.64 -22.38
N PRO A 56 -3.44 -12.75 -23.14
CA PRO A 56 -4.30 -13.92 -23.04
C PRO A 56 -3.45 -15.11 -23.48
N GLN A 57 -3.26 -16.05 -22.58
CA GLN A 57 -2.62 -17.32 -22.89
C GLN A 57 -3.59 -18.06 -23.81
N VAL A 58 -3.40 -17.91 -25.12
CA VAL A 58 -4.19 -18.66 -26.11
C VAL A 58 -3.88 -20.12 -25.84
N ALA A 59 -4.86 -20.82 -25.28
CA ALA A 59 -4.79 -22.25 -25.08
C ALA A 59 -4.47 -22.89 -26.43
N LYS A 60 -3.32 -23.56 -26.50
CA LYS A 60 -2.94 -24.37 -27.65
C LYS A 60 -3.88 -25.56 -27.70
N VAL A 61 -4.99 -25.40 -28.40
CA VAL A 61 -5.93 -26.48 -28.71
C VAL A 61 -5.40 -27.19 -29.96
N GLU A 62 -4.92 -28.42 -29.72
CA GLU A 62 -4.92 -29.60 -30.61
C GLU A 62 -4.14 -29.48 -31.94
N GLY A 63 -3.44 -30.50 -32.44
CA GLY A 63 -3.85 -31.89 -32.52
C GLY A 63 -4.70 -32.09 -33.78
N GLN A 64 -4.24 -32.97 -34.68
CA GLN A 64 -4.91 -33.48 -35.90
C GLN A 64 -4.90 -32.58 -37.15
N SER A 65 -4.06 -32.92 -38.13
CA SER A 65 -4.45 -33.86 -39.21
C SER A 65 -3.23 -34.40 -39.95
#